data_AF-A0A0F9GW29-F1
#
_entry.id   AF-A0A0F9GW29-F1
#
_cell.length_a   1.000
_cell.length_b   1.000
_cell.length_c   1.000
_cell.angle_alpha   90.00
_cell.angle_beta   90.00
_cell.angle_gamma   90.00
#
_symmetry.space_group_name_H-M   'P 1'
#
loop_
_entity.id
_entity.type
_entity.pdbx_description
1 polymer ?
#
loop_
_entity_poly.entity_id
_entity_poly.type
_entity_poly.pdbx_seq_one_letter_code
_entity_poly.pdbx_strand_id
1 'polypeptide(L)'
;ALACASHGGEPSHTGTVAGWLETAGLRVEDLECGAHWPLHGETARAVAGAGEAPSAIHNNCSGKHTGFLTTAVHKGEDTKGYVRFEHPVQQRILGVLEAMCGIDLGRAPRGVDGCAVPTIAIPLENLAWGMARFAAPDELAAAAVV
;
A
#
# COMPACT_ATOMS: atom_id res chain seq x y z
N ALA A 1 5.84 -2.81 9.98
CA ALA A 1 6.86 -2.36 9.01
C ALA A 1 6.46 -2.66 7.55
N LEU A 2 6.05 -3.90 7.21
CA LEU A 2 5.76 -4.30 5.81
C LEU A 2 4.71 -3.44 5.06
N ALA A 3 3.75 -2.84 5.76
CA ALA A 3 2.79 -1.93 5.12
C ALA A 3 3.32 -0.52 4.82
N CYS A 4 4.50 -0.15 5.35
CA CYS A 4 5.04 1.20 5.26
C CYS A 4 6.27 1.30 4.35
N ALA A 5 6.71 0.20 3.74
CA ALA A 5 7.93 0.15 2.94
C ALA A 5 7.82 -0.87 1.81
N SER A 6 8.76 -0.82 0.87
CA SER A 6 8.94 -1.87 -0.13
C SER A 6 9.82 -2.99 0.43
N HIS A 7 9.57 -4.24 0.03
CA HIS A 7 10.42 -5.38 0.40
C HIS A 7 11.07 -6.03 -0.83
N GLY A 8 12.13 -6.81 -0.63
CA GLY A 8 12.87 -7.50 -1.70
C GLY A 8 12.21 -8.77 -2.21
N GLY A 9 11.20 -9.30 -1.49
CA GLY A 9 10.51 -10.53 -1.84
C GLY A 9 11.15 -11.78 -1.23
N GLU A 10 12.04 -11.60 -0.26
CA GLU A 10 12.67 -12.65 0.53
C GLU A 10 11.64 -13.53 1.25
N PRO A 11 11.95 -14.82 1.51
CA PRO A 11 11.02 -15.75 2.16
C PRO A 11 10.47 -15.27 3.50
N SER A 12 11.25 -14.51 4.27
CA SER A 12 10.79 -13.91 5.53
C SER A 12 9.70 -12.86 5.30
N HIS A 13 9.83 -12.04 4.25
CA HIS A 13 8.85 -11.03 3.90
C HIS A 13 7.59 -11.67 3.29
N THR A 14 7.73 -12.57 2.32
CA THR A 14 6.59 -13.24 1.68
C THR A 14 5.85 -14.12 2.66
N GLY A 15 6.54 -14.87 3.53
CA GLY A 15 5.93 -15.66 4.60
C GLY A 15 5.15 -14.79 5.59
N THR A 16 5.69 -13.62 5.96
CA THR A 16 4.96 -12.67 6.83
C THR A 16 3.72 -12.10 6.15
N VAL A 17 3.79 -11.77 4.86
CA VAL A 17 2.63 -11.31 4.08
C VAL A 17 1.55 -12.40 4.01
N ALA A 18 1.94 -13.65 3.73
CA ALA A 18 1.00 -14.78 3.67
C ALA A 18 0.28 -14.99 5.02
N GLY A 19 1.03 -15.04 6.13
CA GLY A 19 0.43 -15.20 7.46
C GLY A 19 -0.45 -14.01 7.89
N TRP A 20 -0.10 -12.79 7.46
CA TRP A 20 -0.93 -11.62 7.69
C TRP A 20 -2.25 -11.70 6.92
N LEU A 21 -2.21 -12.05 5.62
CA LEU A 21 -3.42 -12.27 4.82
C LEU A 21 -4.32 -13.33 5.46
N GLU A 22 -3.76 -14.47 5.88
CA GLU A 22 -4.50 -15.54 6.54
C GLU A 22 -5.18 -15.06 7.83
N THR A 23 -4.48 -14.27 8.66
CA THR A 23 -5.04 -13.68 9.88
C THR A 23 -6.21 -12.73 9.58
N ALA A 24 -6.19 -12.07 8.42
CA ALA A 24 -7.27 -11.22 7.93
C ALA A 24 -8.39 -12.00 7.20
N GLY A 25 -8.30 -13.33 7.11
CA GLY A 25 -9.26 -14.18 6.39
C GLY A 25 -9.14 -14.10 4.86
N LEU A 26 -7.97 -13.72 4.36
CA LEU A 26 -7.67 -13.47 2.94
C LEU A 26 -6.56 -14.39 2.42
N ARG A 27 -6.33 -14.32 1.12
CA ARG A 27 -5.34 -15.12 0.40
C ARG A 27 -4.50 -14.25 -0.52
N VAL A 28 -3.43 -14.82 -1.07
CA VAL A 28 -2.55 -14.14 -2.04
C VAL A 28 -3.32 -13.69 -3.28
N GLU A 29 -4.38 -14.40 -3.65
CA GLU A 29 -5.22 -14.06 -4.80
C GLU A 29 -6.07 -12.79 -4.58
N ASP A 30 -6.22 -12.33 -3.35
CA ASP A 30 -6.89 -11.06 -3.03
C ASP A 30 -5.97 -9.85 -3.27
N LEU A 31 -4.67 -10.06 -3.50
CA LEU A 31 -3.73 -8.99 -3.81
C LEU A 31 -3.88 -8.52 -5.26
N GLU A 32 -4.13 -7.22 -5.43
CA GLU A 32 -4.27 -6.57 -6.74
C GLU A 32 -3.02 -5.78 -7.17
N CYS A 33 -1.87 -6.00 -6.51
CA CYS A 33 -0.60 -5.33 -6.87
C CYS A 33 0.05 -5.84 -8.16
N GLY A 34 -0.46 -6.93 -8.73
CA GLY A 34 0.22 -7.67 -9.79
C GLY A 34 1.47 -8.39 -9.30
N ALA A 35 2.15 -9.10 -10.20
CA ALA A 35 3.35 -9.88 -9.90
C ALA A 35 4.58 -9.30 -10.60
N HIS A 36 5.72 -9.34 -9.92
CA HIS A 36 7.02 -9.15 -10.53
C HIS A 36 8.04 -10.07 -9.84
N TRP A 37 9.19 -10.28 -10.49
CA TRP A 37 10.28 -11.06 -9.90
C TRP A 37 10.76 -10.42 -8.59
N PRO A 38 11.17 -11.21 -7.57
CA PRO A 38 11.78 -10.67 -6.37
C PRO A 38 12.90 -9.68 -6.71
N LEU A 39 12.97 -8.56 -5.99
CA LEU A 39 14.07 -7.60 -6.15
C LEU A 39 15.36 -8.14 -5.52
N HIS A 40 15.22 -9.01 -4.50
CA HIS A 40 16.35 -9.72 -3.92
C HIS A 40 16.87 -10.78 -4.90
N GLY A 41 18.08 -10.56 -5.42
CA GLY A 41 18.62 -11.35 -6.53
C GLY A 41 18.82 -12.83 -6.22
N GLU A 42 19.17 -13.19 -4.98
CA GLU A 42 19.26 -14.62 -4.59
C GLU A 42 17.89 -15.27 -4.61
N THR A 43 16.86 -14.60 -4.07
CA THR A 43 15.49 -15.11 -4.10
C THR A 43 14.98 -15.24 -5.54
N ALA A 44 15.24 -14.26 -6.40
CA ALA A 44 14.84 -14.32 -7.80
C ALA A 44 15.46 -15.53 -8.52
N ARG A 45 16.75 -15.80 -8.29
CA ARG A 45 17.43 -16.98 -8.85
C ARG A 45 16.90 -18.28 -8.25
N ALA A 46 16.57 -18.31 -6.96
CA ALA A 46 15.99 -19.49 -6.33
C ALA A 46 14.61 -19.83 -6.90
N VAL A 47 13.72 -18.84 -7.04
CA VAL A 47 12.39 -19.01 -7.66
C VAL A 47 12.53 -19.48 -9.11
N ALA A 48 13.40 -18.82 -9.90
CA ALA A 48 13.64 -19.22 -11.28
C ALA A 48 14.26 -20.63 -11.39
N GLY A 49 15.21 -20.97 -10.52
CA GLY A 49 15.88 -22.27 -10.47
C GLY A 49 14.95 -23.42 -10.05
N ALA A 50 13.92 -23.12 -9.26
CA ALA A 50 12.85 -24.07 -8.93
C ALA A 50 11.84 -24.27 -10.08
N GLY A 51 11.96 -23.51 -11.18
CA GLY A 51 11.00 -23.53 -12.29
C GLY A 51 9.66 -22.85 -11.96
N GLU A 52 9.62 -22.05 -10.89
CA GLU A 52 8.44 -21.34 -10.44
C GLU A 52 8.31 -19.96 -11.11
N ALA A 53 7.08 -19.47 -11.22
CA ALA A 53 6.79 -18.10 -11.63
C ALA A 53 6.53 -17.22 -10.39
N PRO A 54 6.89 -15.92 -10.41
CA PRO A 54 6.51 -15.02 -9.33
C PRO A 54 4.99 -14.82 -9.29
N SER A 55 4.45 -14.54 -8.12
CA SER A 55 3.05 -14.18 -7.88
C SER A 55 2.97 -12.82 -7.19
N ALA A 56 1.75 -12.36 -6.87
CA ALA A 56 1.53 -11.07 -6.22
C ALA A 56 2.27 -10.93 -4.88
N ILE A 57 2.55 -12.05 -4.18
CA ILE A 57 3.29 -12.02 -2.92
C ILE A 57 4.75 -11.57 -3.08
N HIS A 58 5.33 -11.76 -4.26
CA HIS A 58 6.70 -11.34 -4.58
C HIS A 58 6.79 -9.87 -4.97
N ASN A 59 5.65 -9.21 -5.21
CA ASN A 59 5.61 -7.79 -5.48
C ASN A 59 6.11 -7.02 -4.25
N ASN A 60 6.98 -6.04 -4.46
CA ASN A 60 7.60 -5.27 -3.38
C ASN A 60 6.58 -4.44 -2.59
N CYS A 61 5.38 -4.20 -3.15
CA CYS A 61 4.27 -3.53 -2.52
C CYS A 61 3.25 -4.48 -1.87
N SER A 62 3.43 -5.80 -1.93
CA SER A 62 2.44 -6.76 -1.40
C SER A 62 2.14 -6.55 0.09
N GLY A 63 3.14 -6.14 0.89
CA GLY A 63 2.96 -5.73 2.28
C GLY A 63 2.08 -4.48 2.46
N LYS A 64 2.22 -3.47 1.60
CA LYS A 64 1.37 -2.26 1.60
C LYS A 64 -0.08 -2.61 1.23
N HIS A 65 -0.23 -3.46 0.22
CA HIS A 65 -1.51 -3.96 -0.24
C HIS A 65 -2.23 -4.79 0.83
N THR A 66 -1.50 -5.61 1.58
CA THR A 66 -2.03 -6.35 2.73
C THR A 66 -2.54 -5.39 3.81
N GLY A 67 -1.87 -4.24 4.02
CA GLY A 67 -2.35 -3.18 4.89
C GLY A 67 -3.67 -2.54 4.42
N PHE A 68 -3.82 -2.29 3.11
CA PHE A 68 -5.07 -1.80 2.53
C PHE A 68 -6.22 -2.79 2.72
N LEU A 69 -5.97 -4.06 2.42
CA LEU A 69 -6.93 -5.15 2.60
C LEU A 69 -7.32 -5.32 4.07
N THR A 70 -6.36 -5.28 4.99
CA THR A 70 -6.62 -5.32 6.44
C THR A 70 -7.54 -4.17 6.86
N THR A 71 -7.34 -2.98 6.29
CA THR A 71 -8.20 -1.82 6.55
C THR A 71 -9.62 -2.04 6.02
N ALA A 72 -9.76 -2.57 4.80
CA ALA A 72 -11.06 -2.90 4.23
C ALA A 72 -11.82 -3.92 5.09
N VAL A 73 -11.16 -5.03 5.47
CA VAL A 73 -11.74 -6.06 6.35
C VAL A 73 -12.16 -5.47 7.69
N HIS A 74 -11.28 -4.71 8.34
CA HIS A 74 -11.58 -4.10 9.64
C HIS A 74 -12.79 -3.15 9.60
N LYS A 75 -12.99 -2.46 8.47
CA LYS A 75 -14.11 -1.55 8.27
C LYS A 75 -15.36 -2.22 7.69
N GLY A 76 -15.32 -3.51 7.38
CA GLY A 76 -16.44 -4.24 6.77
C GLY A 76 -16.70 -3.87 5.31
N GLU A 77 -15.66 -3.47 4.59
CA GLU A 77 -15.72 -3.07 3.18
C GLU A 77 -15.41 -4.24 2.24
N ASP A 78 -15.83 -4.09 0.98
CA ASP A 78 -15.41 -5.02 -0.08
C ASP A 78 -13.88 -5.00 -0.18
N THR A 79 -13.28 -6.17 -0.27
CA THR A 79 -11.84 -6.31 -0.48
C THR A 79 -11.47 -6.20 -1.95
N LYS A 80 -12.42 -6.32 -2.88
CA LYS A 80 -12.16 -6.26 -4.32
C LYS A 80 -12.11 -4.84 -4.86
N GLY A 81 -11.07 -4.56 -5.63
CA GLY A 81 -10.85 -3.27 -6.24
C GLY A 81 -10.42 -2.19 -5.27
N TYR A 82 -9.78 -2.57 -4.17
CA TYR A 82 -9.22 -1.64 -3.19
C TYR A 82 -8.13 -0.72 -3.79
N VAL A 83 -7.64 -1.03 -5.00
CA VAL A 83 -6.73 -0.19 -5.77
C VAL A 83 -7.44 0.89 -6.60
N ARG A 84 -8.77 0.82 -6.74
CA ARG A 84 -9.55 1.86 -7.44
C ARG A 84 -9.63 3.11 -6.59
N PHE A 85 -9.47 4.28 -7.21
CA PHE A 85 -9.50 5.55 -6.49
C PHE A 85 -10.79 5.76 -5.69
N GLU A 86 -11.92 5.36 -6.25
CA GLU A 86 -13.24 5.53 -5.62
C GLU A 86 -13.47 4.56 -4.45
N HIS A 87 -12.57 3.60 -4.25
CA HIS A 87 -12.67 2.65 -3.14
C HIS A 87 -12.54 3.38 -1.79
N PRO A 88 -13.34 3.02 -0.76
CA PRO A 88 -13.30 3.69 0.54
C PRO A 88 -11.91 3.74 1.19
N VAL A 89 -11.08 2.70 1.01
CA VAL A 89 -9.68 2.70 1.45
C VAL A 89 -8.85 3.80 0.79
N GLN A 90 -8.96 3.99 -0.53
CA GLN A 90 -8.21 5.02 -1.24
C GLN A 90 -8.72 6.42 -0.90
N GLN A 91 -10.04 6.58 -0.71
CA GLN A 91 -10.61 7.85 -0.26
C GLN A 91 -10.13 8.24 1.15
N ARG A 92 -9.93 7.27 2.06
CA ARG A 92 -9.28 7.55 3.36
C ARG A 92 -7.84 7.98 3.23
N ILE A 93 -7.08 7.32 2.35
CA ILE A 93 -5.69 7.71 2.09
C ILE A 93 -5.64 9.14 1.56
N LEU A 94 -6.54 9.49 0.63
CA LEU A 94 -6.70 10.86 0.14
C LEU A 94 -6.97 11.83 1.29
N GLY A 95 -7.95 11.55 2.15
CA GLY A 95 -8.28 12.41 3.29
C GLY A 95 -7.11 12.60 4.27
N VAL A 96 -6.30 11.55 4.51
CA VAL A 96 -5.06 11.67 5.30
C VAL A 96 -4.04 12.57 4.60
N LEU A 97 -3.85 12.41 3.30
CA LEU A 97 -2.95 13.27 2.51
C LEU A 97 -3.42 14.73 2.54
N GLU A 98 -4.72 14.99 2.39
CA GLU A 98 -5.31 16.33 2.46
C GLU A 98 -5.11 16.98 3.84
N ALA A 99 -5.39 16.23 4.91
CA ALA A 99 -5.19 16.69 6.28
C ALA A 99 -3.72 17.00 6.55
N MET A 100 -2.81 16.11 6.14
CA MET A 100 -1.37 16.31 6.32
C MET A 100 -0.84 17.47 5.49
N CYS A 101 -1.22 17.56 4.22
CA CYS A 101 -0.68 18.55 3.28
C CYS A 101 -1.43 19.90 3.32
N GLY A 102 -2.56 19.98 4.04
CA GLY A 102 -3.34 21.20 4.21
C GLY A 102 -3.97 21.74 2.93
N ILE A 103 -4.37 20.85 2.01
CA ILE A 103 -4.92 21.21 0.70
C ILE A 103 -5.96 20.17 0.25
N ASP A 104 -6.98 20.61 -0.49
CA ASP A 104 -7.93 19.74 -1.19
C ASP A 104 -7.26 19.07 -2.40
N LEU A 105 -7.28 17.74 -2.43
CA LEU A 105 -6.67 16.90 -3.46
C LEU A 105 -7.72 16.15 -4.29
N GLY A 106 -9.02 16.35 -4.02
CA GLY A 106 -10.12 15.64 -4.70
C GLY A 106 -10.13 15.80 -6.22
N ARG A 107 -9.53 16.89 -6.73
CA ARG A 107 -9.38 17.16 -8.18
C ARG A 107 -7.92 17.23 -8.64
N ALA A 108 -6.97 16.84 -7.80
CA ALA A 108 -5.56 16.84 -8.16
C ALA A 108 -5.31 15.87 -9.34
N PRO A 109 -4.35 16.17 -10.24
CA PRO A 109 -3.88 15.18 -11.20
C PRO A 109 -3.44 13.91 -10.49
N ARG A 110 -3.78 12.76 -11.07
CA ARG A 110 -3.43 11.45 -10.51
C ARG A 110 -2.88 10.53 -11.59
N GLY A 111 -1.87 9.75 -11.21
CA GLY A 111 -1.35 8.62 -11.97
C GLY A 111 -1.76 7.29 -11.36
N VAL A 112 -1.36 6.20 -12.03
CA VAL A 112 -1.44 4.84 -11.50
C VAL A 112 0.00 4.36 -11.34
N ASP A 113 0.35 3.92 -10.13
CA ASP A 113 1.67 3.34 -9.85
C ASP A 113 1.82 1.95 -10.48
N GLY A 114 3.05 1.45 -10.59
CA GLY A 114 3.35 0.10 -11.08
C GLY A 114 2.72 -1.03 -10.27
N CYS A 115 2.29 -0.76 -9.03
CA CYS A 115 1.51 -1.68 -8.19
C CYS A 115 -0.02 -1.44 -8.27
N ALA A 116 -0.50 -0.70 -9.27
CA ALA A 116 -1.91 -0.40 -9.56
C ALA A 116 -2.63 0.60 -8.63
N VAL A 117 -1.99 1.08 -7.55
CA VAL A 117 -2.61 2.07 -6.67
C VAL A 117 -2.60 3.49 -7.28
N PRO A 118 -3.54 4.36 -6.89
CA PRO A 118 -3.54 5.75 -7.33
C PRO A 118 -2.38 6.53 -6.70
N THR A 119 -1.70 7.34 -7.50
CA THR A 119 -0.65 8.26 -7.05
C THR A 119 -1.11 9.69 -7.26
N ILE A 120 -1.25 10.45 -6.18
CA ILE A 120 -1.80 11.81 -6.20
C ILE A 120 -0.68 12.84 -6.37
N ALA A 121 -0.84 13.77 -7.31
CA ALA A 121 0.08 14.89 -7.45
C ALA A 121 -0.16 15.92 -6.34
N ILE A 122 0.90 16.29 -5.61
CA ILE A 122 0.84 17.25 -4.51
C ILE A 122 1.89 18.35 -4.79
N PRO A 123 1.55 19.64 -4.66
CA PRO A 123 2.55 20.70 -4.73
C PRO A 123 3.69 20.47 -3.73
N LEU A 124 4.93 20.75 -4.16
CA LEU A 124 6.12 20.43 -3.35
C LEU A 124 6.10 21.12 -1.97
N GLU A 125 5.59 22.35 -1.91
CA GLU A 125 5.45 23.09 -0.65
C GLU A 125 4.49 22.40 0.33
N ASN A 126 3.32 21.97 -0.13
CA ASN A 126 2.33 21.25 0.67
C ASN A 126 2.85 19.86 1.10
N LEU A 127 3.58 19.18 0.23
CA LEU A 127 4.23 17.91 0.59
C LEU A 127 5.28 18.12 1.68
N ALA A 128 6.08 19.18 1.61
CA ALA A 128 7.05 19.52 2.66
C ALA A 128 6.36 19.80 4.00
N TRP A 129 5.24 20.52 4.00
CA TRP A 129 4.39 20.70 5.19
C TRP A 129 3.87 19.38 5.75
N GLY A 130 3.38 18.49 4.87
CA GLY A 130 2.93 17.15 5.25
C GLY A 130 4.05 16.34 5.91
N MET A 131 5.25 16.37 5.36
CA MET A 131 6.41 15.66 5.93
C MET A 131 6.86 16.25 7.28
N ALA A 132 6.86 17.58 7.44
CA ALA A 132 7.17 18.22 8.71
C ALA A 132 6.18 17.80 9.81
N ARG A 133 4.88 17.79 9.49
CA ARG A 133 3.80 17.32 10.37
C ARG A 133 3.92 15.84 10.72
N PHE A 134 4.32 15.00 9.76
CA PHE A 134 4.56 13.58 10.01
C PHE A 134 5.70 13.33 11.02
N ALA A 135 6.74 14.17 10.99
CA ALA A 135 7.88 14.07 11.90
C ALA A 135 7.57 14.61 13.32
N ALA A 136 6.60 15.53 13.45
CA ALA A 136 6.18 16.12 14.72
C ALA A 136 4.64 16.08 14.88
N PRO A 137 4.06 14.88 15.10
CA PRO A 137 2.61 14.67 15.06
C PRO A 137 1.86 15.36 16.22
N ASP A 138 2.54 15.74 17.30
CA ASP A 138 1.94 16.42 18.46
C ASP A 138 1.36 17.81 18.11
N GLU A 139 1.79 18.40 17.00
CA GLU A 139 1.27 19.68 16.50
C GLU A 139 0.06 19.53 15.55
N LEU A 140 -0.35 18.29 15.23
CA LEU A 140 -1.60 18.04 14.52
C LEU A 140 -2.77 18.17 15.52
N ALA A 141 -3.58 19.23 15.39
CA ALA A 141 -4.92 19.19 15.94
C ALA A 141 -5.60 17.91 15.46
N ALA A 142 -6.26 17.16 16.35
CA ALA A 142 -6.90 15.89 16.03
C ALA A 142 -7.82 16.08 14.81
N ALA A 143 -7.32 15.75 13.63
CA ALA A 143 -8.09 15.80 12.41
C ALA A 143 -9.19 14.77 12.60
N ALA A 144 -10.44 15.23 12.59
CA ALA A 144 -11.58 14.33 12.64
C ALA A 144 -11.52 13.44 11.40
N VAL A 145 -10.93 12.26 11.55
CA VAL A 145 -11.15 11.13 10.65
C VAL A 145 -12.57 10.68 10.96
N VAL A 146 -13.54 11.35 10.35
CA VAL A 146 -14.96 10.94 10.35
C VAL A 146 -15.13 9.80 9.37
#